data_AF-A0A927NC16-F1
#
_entry.id   AF-A0A927NC16-F1
#
_cell.length_a   1.000
_cell.length_b   1.000
_cell.length_c   1.000
_cell.angle_alpha   90.00
_cell.angle_beta   90.00
_cell.angle_gamma   90.00
#
_symmetry.space_group_name_H-M   'P 1'
#
loop_
_entity.id
_entity.type
_entity.pdbx_description
1 polymer ?
#
loop_
_entity_poly.entity_id
_entity_poly.type
_entity_poly.pdbx_seq_one_letter_code
_entity_poly.pdbx_strand_id
1 'polypeptide(L)'
;MKNSIEKINQYKEYYMNEYDFFDGEYHCIFNILEIKENYVICSLNKAGKFSVQEYDLYLDKENNLYFEYGPEFNKIYIEDFENLD
;
A
#
# COMPACT_ATOMS: atom_id res chain seq x y z
N MET A 1 17.22 10.22 -20.09
CA MET A 1 15.95 9.70 -20.66
C MET A 1 15.67 8.24 -20.30
N LYS A 2 16.60 7.28 -20.49
CA LYS A 2 16.37 5.87 -20.11
C LYS A 2 15.97 5.65 -18.63
N ASN A 3 16.73 6.20 -17.67
CA ASN A 3 16.39 6.10 -16.23
C ASN A 3 15.03 6.71 -15.84
N SER A 4 14.53 7.67 -16.62
CA SER A 4 13.26 8.34 -16.33
C SER A 4 12.07 7.47 -16.74
N ILE A 5 12.20 6.76 -17.86
CA ILE A 5 11.18 5.82 -18.37
C ILE A 5 11.14 4.56 -17.52
N GLU A 6 12.30 4.04 -17.11
CA GLU A 6 12.38 2.88 -16.20
C GLU A 6 11.73 3.18 -14.85
N LYS A 7 11.99 4.36 -14.27
CA LYS A 7 11.31 4.80 -13.06
C LYS A 7 9.79 4.91 -13.26
N ILE A 8 9.32 5.51 -14.35
CA ILE A 8 7.87 5.63 -14.63
C ILE A 8 7.21 4.27 -14.74
N ASN A 9 7.83 3.31 -15.42
CA ASN A 9 7.29 1.96 -15.56
C ASN A 9 7.28 1.21 -14.22
N GLN A 10 8.34 1.35 -13.42
CA GLN A 10 8.39 0.83 -12.05
C GLN A 10 7.25 1.43 -11.20
N TYR A 11 7.08 2.76 -11.22
CA TYR A 11 5.97 3.41 -10.51
C TYR A 11 4.60 2.94 -11.01
N LYS A 12 4.47 2.64 -12.31
CA LYS A 12 3.23 2.16 -12.91
C LYS A 12 2.90 0.72 -12.48
N GLU A 13 3.88 -0.15 -12.37
CA GLU A 13 3.71 -1.52 -11.85
C GLU A 13 3.30 -1.50 -10.36
N TYR A 14 3.89 -0.61 -9.57
CA TYR A 14 3.49 -0.36 -8.19
C TYR A 14 2.08 0.28 -8.06
N TYR A 15 1.74 1.20 -8.97
CA TYR A 15 0.41 1.83 -9.05
C TYR A 15 -0.70 0.84 -9.43
N MET A 16 -0.38 -0.36 -9.92
CA MET A 16 -1.39 -1.37 -10.25
C MET A 16 -1.74 -2.29 -9.08
N ASN A 17 -1.03 -2.22 -7.95
CA ASN A 17 -1.34 -3.01 -6.75
C ASN A 17 -2.22 -2.17 -5.82
N GLU A 18 -3.54 -2.31 -5.93
CA GLU A 18 -4.53 -1.54 -5.15
C GLU A 18 -5.20 -2.42 -4.07
N TYR A 19 -5.46 -1.82 -2.90
CA TYR A 19 -6.27 -2.43 -1.85
C TYR A 19 -7.34 -1.45 -1.37
N ASP A 20 -8.61 -1.85 -1.45
CA ASP A 20 -9.75 -1.08 -0.96
C ASP A 20 -10.15 -1.55 0.45
N PHE A 21 -9.99 -0.66 1.42
CA PHE A 21 -10.28 -0.90 2.83
C PHE A 21 -11.42 -0.02 3.33
N PHE A 22 -12.49 -0.60 3.86
CA PHE A 22 -13.55 0.16 4.54
C PHE A 22 -13.21 0.38 6.02
N ASP A 23 -12.95 1.63 6.41
CA ASP A 23 -12.53 1.96 7.79
C ASP A 23 -13.69 2.17 8.78
N GLY A 24 -14.92 1.86 8.36
CA GLY A 24 -16.16 2.11 9.12
C GLY A 24 -16.88 3.40 8.72
N GLU A 25 -16.21 4.33 8.04
CA GLU A 25 -16.81 5.58 7.54
C GLU A 25 -16.57 5.78 6.04
N TYR A 26 -15.35 5.53 5.56
CA TYR A 26 -14.92 5.74 4.19
C TYR A 26 -14.15 4.54 3.63
N HIS A 27 -14.24 4.38 2.31
CA HIS A 27 -13.29 3.56 1.57
C HIS A 27 -11.94 4.27 1.50
N CYS A 28 -10.92 3.57 1.96
CA CYS A 28 -9.52 3.95 1.98
C CYS A 28 -8.81 3.11 0.92
N ILE A 29 -8.37 3.76 -0.16
CA ILE A 29 -7.70 3.07 -1.26
C ILE A 29 -6.19 3.21 -1.07
N PHE A 30 -5.51 2.08 -0.91
CA PHE A 30 -4.07 2.00 -0.77
C PHE A 30 -3.43 1.54 -2.07
N ASN A 31 -2.29 2.14 -2.43
CA ASN A 31 -1.41 1.59 -3.46
C ASN A 31 0.01 1.51 -2.91
N ILE A 32 0.67 0.37 -3.06
CA ILE A 32 2.06 0.19 -2.62
C ILE A 32 2.97 0.92 -3.59
N LEU A 33 3.82 1.81 -3.09
CA LEU A 33 4.83 2.51 -3.90
C LEU A 33 6.22 1.88 -3.76
N GLU A 34 6.55 1.38 -2.57
CA GLU A 34 7.84 0.77 -2.28
C GLU A 34 7.74 -0.12 -1.03
N ILE A 35 8.37 -1.29 -1.07
CA ILE A 35 8.53 -2.19 0.08
C ILE A 35 10.02 -2.24 0.46
N LYS A 36 10.33 -2.05 1.75
CA LYS A 36 11.65 -2.26 2.36
C LYS A 36 11.58 -3.36 3.41
N GLU A 37 12.72 -3.67 4.01
CA GLU A 37 12.84 -4.75 5.02
C GLU A 37 11.92 -4.53 6.23
N ASN A 38 11.77 -3.28 6.69
CA ASN A 38 11.03 -2.97 7.94
C ASN A 38 9.82 -2.06 7.73
N TYR A 39 9.59 -1.56 6.52
CA TYR A 39 8.51 -0.60 6.26
C TYR A 39 8.02 -0.65 4.82
N VAL A 40 6.82 -0.14 4.60
CA VAL A 40 6.19 0.04 3.30
C VAL A 40 5.79 1.51 3.11
N ILE A 41 6.00 2.03 1.90
CA ILE A 41 5.50 3.34 1.49
C ILE A 41 4.25 3.11 0.64
N CYS A 42 3.13 3.66 1.07
CA CYS A 42 1.86 3.57 0.36
C CYS A 42 1.35 4.96 -0.01
N SER A 43 0.73 5.08 -1.18
CA SER A 43 -0.24 6.15 -1.39
C SER A 43 -1.57 5.74 -0.76
N LEU A 44 -2.23 6.69 -0.09
CA LEU A 44 -3.56 6.52 0.48
C LEU A 44 -4.49 7.59 -0.09
N ASN A 45 -5.60 7.16 -0.69
CA ASN A 45 -6.76 7.99 -0.96
C ASN A 45 -7.84 7.70 0.08
N LYS A 46 -8.18 8.73 0.89
CA LYS A 46 -9.30 8.68 1.83
C LYS A 46 -10.27 9.81 1.53
N ALA A 47 -11.50 9.48 1.16
CA ALA A 47 -12.54 10.45 0.83
C ALA A 47 -12.09 11.51 -0.21
N GLY A 48 -11.35 11.07 -1.24
CA GLY A 48 -10.83 11.93 -2.31
C GLY A 48 -9.57 12.71 -1.95
N LYS A 49 -9.01 12.55 -0.75
CA LYS A 49 -7.75 13.16 -0.34
C LYS A 49 -6.61 12.17 -0.47
N PHE A 50 -5.63 12.52 -1.28
CA PHE A 50 -4.41 11.73 -1.47
C PHE A 50 -3.32 12.13 -0.48
N SER A 51 -2.62 11.13 0.03
CA SER A 51 -1.43 11.26 0.87
C SER A 51 -0.44 10.14 0.52
N VAL A 52 0.84 10.35 0.86
CA VAL A 52 1.85 9.29 0.85
C VAL A 52 2.30 9.09 2.29
N GLN A 53 2.27 7.85 2.76
CA GLN A 53 2.55 7.50 4.14
C GLN A 53 3.46 6.29 4.21
N GLU A 54 4.30 6.27 5.24
CA GLU A 54 5.16 5.16 5.60
C GLU A 54 4.51 4.40 6.75
N TYR A 55 4.51 3.08 6.66
CA TYR A 55 4.02 2.19 7.71
C TYR A 55 5.08 1.14 8.04
N ASP A 56 5.23 0.85 9.32
CA ASP A 56 6.05 -0.27 9.77
C ASP A 56 5.46 -1.60 9.27
N LEU A 57 6.34 -2.52 8.86
CA LEU A 57 5.98 -3.87 8.45
C LEU A 57 6.17 -4.85 9.60
N TYR A 58 5.20 -5.76 9.71
CA TYR A 58 5.16 -6.80 10.71
C TYR A 58 4.96 -8.17 10.03
N LEU A 59 5.34 -9.22 10.76
CA LEU A 59 5.04 -10.60 10.41
C LEU A 59 4.02 -11.14 11.39
N ASP A 60 3.00 -11.82 10.87
CA ASP A 60 2.08 -12.57 11.71
C ASP A 60 2.69 -13.93 12.13
N LYS A 61 1.88 -14.80 12.74
CA LYS A 61 2.33 -16.13 13.19
C LYS A 61 2.63 -17.10 12.05
N GLU A 62 2.14 -16.81 10.85
CA GLU A 62 2.31 -17.60 9.63
C GLU A 62 3.40 -17.01 8.71
N ASN A 63 4.04 -15.92 9.12
CA ASN A 63 5.02 -15.12 8.37
C ASN A 63 4.44 -14.34 7.19
N ASN A 64 3.16 -13.98 7.24
CA ASN A 64 2.57 -13.06 6.27
C ASN A 64 2.92 -11.62 6.64
N LEU A 65 3.36 -10.85 5.64
CA LEU A 65 3.71 -9.44 5.79
C LEU A 65 2.46 -8.56 5.82
N TYR A 66 2.36 -7.70 6.82
CA TYR A 66 1.28 -6.74 6.95
C TYR A 66 1.75 -5.42 7.56
N PHE A 67 0.94 -4.38 7.38
CA PHE A 67 1.04 -3.14 8.13
C PHE A 67 -0.28 -2.83 8.83
N GLU A 68 -0.26 -1.91 9.80
CA GLU A 68 -1.44 -1.56 10.58
C GLU A 68 -2.00 -0.19 10.18
N TYR A 69 -3.32 -0.09 10.09
CA TYR A 69 -4.01 1.17 9.77
C TYR A 69 -5.23 1.43 10.66
N GLY A 70 -5.40 2.71 10.99
CA GLY A 70 -6.53 3.18 11.79
C GLY A 70 -6.38 2.93 13.30
N PRO A 71 -7.31 3.45 14.11
CA PRO A 71 -7.24 3.39 15.58
C PRO A 71 -7.38 1.97 16.15
N GLU A 72 -7.94 1.04 15.37
CA GLU A 72 -8.09 -0.37 15.76
C GLU A 72 -6.90 -1.23 15.34
N PHE A 73 -5.86 -0.63 14.73
CA PHE A 73 -4.69 -1.34 14.22
C PHE A 73 -5.09 -2.46 13.25
N ASN A 74 -5.99 -2.15 12.31
CA ASN A 74 -6.44 -3.11 11.31
C ASN A 74 -5.25 -3.56 10.48
N LYS A 75 -5.09 -4.88 10.35
CA LYS A 75 -4.02 -5.48 9.56
C LYS A 75 -4.37 -5.41 8.08
N ILE A 76 -3.51 -4.80 7.30
CA ILE A 76 -3.57 -4.78 5.85
C ILE A 76 -2.41 -5.63 5.35
N TYR A 77 -2.72 -6.78 4.77
CA TYR A 77 -1.70 -7.71 4.29
C TYR A 77 -1.20 -7.27 2.92
N ILE A 78 0.10 -7.42 2.70
CA ILE A 78 0.73 -7.05 1.42
C ILE A 78 0.21 -7.90 0.27
N GLU A 79 -0.18 -9.15 0.55
CA GLU A 79 -0.77 -10.06 -0.43
C GLU A 79 -2.21 -9.72 -0.84
N ASP A 80 -2.92 -8.90 -0.06
CA ASP A 80 -4.30 -8.51 -0.37
C ASP A 80 -4.37 -7.45 -1.46
N PHE A 81 -3.24 -6.86 -1.85
CA PHE A 81 -3.20 -5.88 -2.94
C PHE A 81 -3.35 -6.60 -4.28
N GLU A 82 -4.46 -6.31 -4.97
CA GLU A 82 -4.76 -6.90 -6.27
C GLU A 82 -4.05 -6.14 -7.39
N ASN A 83 -3.56 -6.87 -8.41
CA ASN A 83 -3.12 -6.25 -9.65
C ASN A 83 -4.34 -5.85 -10.48
N LEU A 84 -4.45 -4.57 -10.82
CA LEU A 84 -5.39 -4.09 -11.82
C LEU A 84 -4.86 -4.49 -13.22
N ASP A 85 -5.56 -5.42 -13.88
CA ASP A 85 -5.32 -5.84 -15.27
C ASP A 85 -5.44 -4.70 -16.30
#